data_AF-A0AA36BP53-F1
#
_entry.id   AF-A0AA36BP53-F1
#
_cell.length_a   1.000
_cell.length_b   1.000
_cell.length_c   1.000
_cell.angle_alpha   90.00
_cell.angle_beta   90.00
_cell.angle_gamma   90.00
#
_symmetry.space_group_name_H-M   'P 1'
#
loop_
_entity.id
_entity.type
_entity.pdbx_description
1 polymer ?
#
loop_
_entity_poly.entity_id
_entity_poly.type
_entity_poly.pdbx_seq_one_letter_code
_entity_poly.pdbx_strand_id
1 'polypeptide(L)'
;MLARLQRASILLLVIVVFVICYQSIMVGNPIISYYLGTNNTQLRLNLSACLKNSRKLVGLQPIKKEILSWSQLNKIHSNVLLGGHYKPNCLTKESVAIIIPYRDRQFHLKVFLNNIHSILQRQLIEYGIYIIEQSDSLAFNRGMLMNVGFAESLKLYNYSCFIFHDIDLIPENDKNIYDCEETPRHMSVAVDKMKYKLPYNTLFGGVVAMKKEEFQKVNGFSNRYFGWGGEDDDLYNRIALQSYNIHRHSLLVARYTMLKHIPGVPNKNRYKLLRNRNFNKDGLSNLKYDLRELKSEKLFTHVKVHLVELHVEATKYKSTKSYVTLMSNKTERSKMMVRPNKTKRPNGTERPNGTERPNGTERPNKTEISNQTESSTKTESSNMTHITLKPKF
;
A
#
# COMPACT_ATOMS: atom_id res chain seq x y z
N MET A 1 -66.17 16.90 -10.42
CA MET A 1 -65.28 16.52 -9.30
C MET A 1 -64.40 15.31 -9.64
N LEU A 2 -64.98 14.16 -10.01
CA LEU A 2 -64.26 12.91 -10.34
C LEU A 2 -63.00 13.07 -11.23
N ALA A 3 -63.10 13.80 -12.35
CA ALA A 3 -61.96 13.97 -13.27
C ALA A 3 -60.73 14.68 -12.64
N ARG A 4 -60.90 15.49 -11.58
CA ARG A 4 -59.77 16.08 -10.84
C ARG A 4 -59.14 15.08 -9.87
N LEU A 5 -59.95 14.26 -9.20
CA LEU A 5 -59.47 13.17 -8.34
C LEU A 5 -58.67 12.14 -9.16
N GLN A 6 -59.19 11.73 -10.33
CA GLN A 6 -58.52 10.76 -11.20
C GLN A 6 -57.16 11.27 -11.72
N ARG A 7 -57.04 12.56 -12.07
CA ARG A 7 -55.75 13.18 -12.43
C ARG A 7 -54.78 13.25 -11.25
N ALA A 8 -55.26 13.56 -10.05
CA ALA A 8 -54.43 13.56 -8.84
C ALA A 8 -53.91 12.15 -8.49
N SER A 9 -54.76 11.12 -8.60
CA SER A 9 -54.36 9.72 -8.40
C SER A 9 -53.32 9.25 -9.42
N ILE A 10 -53.46 9.61 -10.69
CA ILE A 10 -52.47 9.29 -11.74
C ILE A 10 -51.13 9.99 -11.45
N LEU A 11 -51.16 11.28 -11.10
CA LEU A 11 -49.94 12.03 -10.77
C LEU A 11 -49.22 11.44 -9.55
N LEU A 12 -49.97 11.07 -8.50
CA LEU A 12 -49.42 10.40 -7.32
C LEU A 12 -48.79 9.04 -7.68
N LEU A 13 -49.45 8.24 -8.53
CA LEU A 13 -48.91 6.96 -9.00
C LEU A 13 -47.59 7.15 -9.78
N VAL A 14 -47.52 8.14 -10.68
CA VAL A 14 -46.31 8.47 -11.43
C VAL A 14 -45.18 8.90 -10.49
N ILE A 15 -45.46 9.75 -9.49
CA ILE A 15 -44.45 10.18 -8.50
C ILE A 15 -43.96 8.98 -7.68
N VAL A 16 -44.85 8.11 -7.21
CA VAL A 16 -44.49 6.91 -6.45
C VAL A 16 -43.62 5.97 -7.28
N VAL A 17 -43.97 5.71 -8.54
CA VAL A 17 -43.15 4.90 -9.46
C VAL A 17 -41.78 5.57 -9.70
N PHE A 18 -41.73 6.89 -9.89
CA PHE A 18 -40.47 7.60 -10.10
C PHE A 18 -39.56 7.55 -8.87
N VAL A 19 -40.12 7.68 -7.66
CA VAL A 19 -39.38 7.55 -6.39
C VAL A 19 -38.90 6.12 -6.18
N ILE A 20 -39.72 5.10 -6.46
CA ILE A 20 -39.31 3.68 -6.35
C ILE A 20 -38.20 3.34 -7.36
N CYS A 21 -38.30 3.82 -8.60
CA CYS A 21 -37.26 3.66 -9.61
C CYS A 21 -35.97 4.38 -9.20
N TYR A 22 -36.05 5.63 -8.73
CA TYR A 22 -34.91 6.41 -8.27
C TYR A 22 -34.21 5.75 -7.08
N GLN A 23 -34.97 5.32 -6.06
CA GLN A 23 -34.44 4.54 -4.94
C GLN A 23 -33.79 3.23 -5.41
N SER A 24 -34.42 2.49 -6.33
CA SER A 24 -33.86 1.22 -6.85
C SER A 24 -32.56 1.41 -7.64
N ILE A 25 -32.39 2.54 -8.33
CA ILE A 25 -31.17 2.91 -9.05
C ILE A 25 -30.08 3.33 -8.06
N MET A 26 -30.41 4.17 -7.07
CA MET A 26 -29.45 4.71 -6.09
C MET A 26 -28.99 3.66 -5.05
N VAL A 27 -29.82 2.64 -4.78
CA VAL A 27 -29.52 1.55 -3.81
C VAL A 27 -28.88 0.32 -4.49
N GLY A 28 -28.73 0.31 -5.82
CA GLY A 28 -28.03 -0.78 -6.52
C GLY A 28 -28.78 -2.11 -6.48
N ASN A 29 -30.06 -2.09 -6.85
CA ASN A 29 -30.95 -3.25 -6.72
C ASN A 29 -30.52 -4.43 -7.63
N PRO A 30 -30.18 -5.63 -7.10
CA PRO A 30 -29.56 -6.72 -7.87
C PRO A 30 -30.43 -7.28 -9.02
N ILE A 31 -31.74 -7.05 -9.00
CA ILE A 31 -32.67 -7.50 -10.04
C ILE A 31 -32.41 -6.78 -11.39
N ILE A 32 -31.93 -5.52 -11.36
CA ILE A 32 -31.56 -4.79 -12.58
C ILE A 32 -30.29 -5.40 -13.21
N SER A 33 -29.38 -5.93 -12.39
CA SER A 33 -28.20 -6.68 -12.86
C SER A 33 -28.60 -7.98 -13.57
N TYR A 34 -29.68 -8.63 -13.13
CA TYR A 34 -30.21 -9.85 -13.75
C TYR A 34 -30.76 -9.58 -15.17
N TYR A 35 -31.58 -8.53 -15.35
CA TYR A 35 -32.14 -8.18 -16.66
C TYR A 35 -31.13 -7.54 -17.63
N LEU A 36 -30.10 -6.85 -17.14
CA LEU A 36 -28.97 -6.39 -17.96
C LEU A 36 -27.92 -7.50 -18.24
N GLY A 37 -28.07 -8.67 -17.61
CA GLY A 37 -27.13 -9.79 -17.73
C GLY A 37 -27.24 -10.57 -19.04
N THR A 38 -28.39 -10.57 -19.70
CA THR A 38 -28.70 -11.41 -20.88
C THR A 38 -27.96 -11.00 -22.16
N ASN A 39 -27.70 -9.70 -22.36
CA ASN A 39 -26.91 -9.22 -23.50
C ASN A 39 -25.38 -9.31 -23.25
N ASN A 40 -24.96 -9.40 -21.98
CA ASN A 40 -23.54 -9.40 -21.61
C ASN A 40 -22.88 -10.79 -21.74
N THR A 41 -23.67 -11.87 -21.64
CA THR A 41 -23.18 -13.25 -21.77
C THR A 41 -22.74 -13.58 -23.20
N GLN A 42 -23.49 -13.15 -24.23
CA GLN A 42 -23.06 -13.29 -25.63
C GLN A 42 -21.79 -12.49 -25.94
N LEU A 43 -21.62 -11.29 -25.37
CA LEU A 43 -20.43 -10.47 -25.57
C LEU A 43 -19.17 -11.07 -24.92
N ARG A 44 -19.31 -11.76 -23.78
CA ARG A 44 -18.18 -12.48 -23.15
C ARG A 44 -17.70 -13.70 -23.93
N LEU A 45 -18.57 -14.36 -24.70
CA LEU A 45 -18.23 -15.59 -25.43
C LEU A 45 -17.20 -15.40 -26.56
N ASN A 46 -16.96 -14.17 -27.01
CA ASN A 46 -16.01 -13.86 -28.10
C ASN A 46 -14.73 -13.11 -27.66
N LEU A 47 -14.53 -12.84 -26.36
CA LEU A 47 -13.30 -12.19 -25.89
C LEU A 47 -12.18 -13.21 -25.64
N SER A 48 -11.02 -13.00 -26.26
CA SER A 48 -9.81 -13.77 -25.97
C SER A 48 -9.19 -13.37 -24.63
N ALA A 49 -8.36 -14.25 -24.06
CA ALA A 49 -7.61 -13.97 -22.84
C ALA A 49 -6.57 -12.85 -23.05
N CYS A 50 -6.37 -12.00 -22.05
CA CYS A 50 -5.36 -10.94 -22.10
C CYS A 50 -3.95 -11.54 -22.16
N LEU A 51 -3.18 -11.18 -23.19
CA LEU A 51 -1.80 -11.64 -23.37
C LEU A 51 -0.89 -11.02 -22.29
N LYS A 52 -0.37 -11.84 -21.37
CA LYS A 52 0.55 -11.42 -20.29
C LYS A 52 1.75 -10.62 -20.82
N ASN A 53 2.36 -11.10 -21.91
CA ASN A 53 3.42 -10.37 -22.64
C ASN A 53 2.80 -9.48 -23.73
N SER A 54 1.92 -8.57 -23.31
CA SER A 54 1.30 -7.57 -24.18
C SER A 54 2.37 -6.75 -24.92
N ARG A 55 2.22 -6.59 -26.25
CA ARG A 55 3.07 -5.70 -27.07
C ARG A 55 3.03 -4.23 -26.61
N LYS A 56 2.15 -3.88 -25.65
CA LYS A 56 2.04 -2.54 -25.05
C LYS A 56 3.04 -2.28 -23.91
N LEU A 57 3.70 -3.32 -23.37
CA LEU A 57 4.70 -3.14 -22.30
C LEU A 57 5.98 -2.53 -22.85
N VAL A 58 6.42 -1.41 -22.30
CA VAL A 58 7.62 -0.66 -22.76
C VAL A 58 8.87 -0.94 -21.91
N GLY A 59 8.73 -1.65 -20.78
CA GLY A 59 9.83 -1.95 -19.88
C GLY A 59 10.16 -0.80 -18.93
N LEU A 60 11.46 -0.56 -18.72
CA LEU A 60 11.96 0.48 -17.83
C LEU A 60 11.67 1.88 -18.41
N GLN A 61 11.14 2.78 -17.59
CA GLN A 61 10.72 4.14 -17.94
C GLN A 61 11.08 5.14 -16.83
N PRO A 62 11.39 6.40 -17.16
CA PRO A 62 11.58 7.45 -16.17
C PRO A 62 10.23 7.84 -15.53
N ILE A 63 10.24 8.09 -14.21
CA ILE A 63 9.04 8.50 -13.47
C ILE A 63 8.69 9.96 -13.77
N LYS A 64 7.45 10.21 -14.19
CA LYS A 64 6.90 11.55 -14.38
C LYS A 64 6.65 12.20 -13.01
N LYS A 65 7.54 13.09 -12.57
CA LYS A 65 7.44 13.79 -11.27
C LYS A 65 6.66 15.10 -11.32
N GLU A 66 6.09 15.44 -12.48
CA GLU A 66 5.20 16.60 -12.68
C GLU A 66 3.92 16.47 -11.83
N ILE A 67 3.48 17.59 -11.25
CA ILE A 67 2.24 17.67 -10.47
C ILE A 67 1.16 18.27 -11.36
N LEU A 68 0.32 17.42 -11.94
CA LEU A 68 -0.77 17.84 -12.82
C LEU A 68 -2.02 18.27 -12.03
N SER A 69 -2.84 19.12 -12.64
CA SER A 69 -4.19 19.41 -12.15
C SER A 69 -5.11 18.20 -12.31
N TRP A 70 -6.19 18.16 -11.51
CA TRP A 70 -7.20 17.09 -11.63
C TRP A 70 -7.84 17.04 -13.02
N SER A 71 -8.07 18.19 -13.67
CA SER A 71 -8.58 18.27 -15.04
C SER A 71 -7.62 17.62 -16.05
N GLN A 72 -6.31 17.90 -15.95
CA GLN A 72 -5.30 17.27 -16.81
C GLN A 72 -5.22 15.75 -16.58
N LEU A 73 -5.19 15.29 -15.32
CA LEU A 73 -5.17 13.85 -15.00
C LEU A 73 -6.42 13.14 -15.55
N ASN A 74 -7.60 13.71 -15.34
CA ASN A 74 -8.88 13.16 -15.83
C ASN A 74 -8.94 13.12 -17.36
N LYS A 75 -8.30 14.08 -18.05
CA LYS A 75 -8.19 14.10 -19.53
C LYS A 75 -7.22 13.05 -20.06
N ILE A 76 -6.07 12.87 -19.42
CA ILE A 76 -5.05 11.87 -19.79
C ILE A 76 -5.58 10.45 -19.55
N HIS A 77 -6.29 10.24 -18.45
CA HIS A 77 -6.87 8.95 -18.05
C HIS A 77 -8.39 8.90 -18.26
N SER A 78 -8.85 9.45 -19.39
CA SER A 78 -10.27 9.56 -19.71
C SER A 78 -11.00 8.22 -19.77
N ASN A 79 -10.28 7.15 -20.14
CA ASN A 79 -10.73 5.76 -20.21
C ASN A 79 -10.78 5.02 -18.86
N VAL A 80 -10.32 5.62 -17.76
CA VAL A 80 -10.52 5.09 -16.41
C VAL A 80 -11.97 5.39 -16.00
N LEU A 81 -12.70 4.38 -15.55
CA LEU A 81 -14.07 4.48 -15.06
C LEU A 81 -14.13 5.12 -13.67
N LEU A 82 -15.31 5.62 -13.30
CA LEU A 82 -15.55 6.21 -11.98
C LEU A 82 -15.15 5.22 -10.86
N GLY A 83 -14.60 5.75 -9.76
CA GLY A 83 -13.98 4.96 -8.70
C GLY A 83 -12.54 4.53 -8.99
N GLY A 84 -11.92 5.01 -10.08
CA GLY A 84 -10.56 4.62 -10.48
C GLY A 84 -10.47 3.22 -11.07
N HIS A 85 -11.56 2.74 -11.65
CA HIS A 85 -11.67 1.40 -12.20
C HIS A 85 -11.22 1.33 -13.65
N TYR A 86 -10.64 0.22 -14.07
CA TYR A 86 -10.35 -0.04 -15.47
C TYR A 86 -10.49 -1.53 -15.77
N LYS A 87 -11.09 -1.82 -16.93
CA LYS A 87 -11.26 -3.17 -17.47
C LYS A 87 -10.77 -3.17 -18.92
N PRO A 88 -9.83 -4.03 -19.32
CA PRO A 88 -9.39 -4.13 -20.71
C PRO A 88 -10.43 -4.86 -21.57
N ASN A 89 -10.33 -4.71 -22.89
CA ASN A 89 -11.18 -5.43 -23.84
C ASN A 89 -10.62 -6.86 -24.14
N CYS A 90 -10.40 -7.64 -23.08
CA CYS A 90 -9.97 -9.04 -23.11
C CYS A 90 -10.29 -9.71 -21.75
N LEU A 91 -10.32 -11.04 -21.68
CA LEU A 91 -10.55 -11.75 -20.42
C LEU A 91 -9.29 -11.71 -19.54
N THR A 92 -9.42 -11.09 -18.37
CA THR A 92 -8.39 -11.02 -17.33
C THR A 92 -8.38 -12.28 -16.47
N LYS A 93 -7.20 -12.71 -16.01
CA LYS A 93 -7.04 -13.84 -15.08
C LYS A 93 -7.64 -13.55 -13.70
N GLU A 94 -7.57 -12.30 -13.28
CA GLU A 94 -7.86 -11.85 -11.92
C GLU A 94 -8.27 -10.38 -11.90
N SER A 95 -9.03 -10.01 -10.87
CA SER A 95 -9.43 -8.64 -10.55
C SER A 95 -8.59 -8.13 -9.38
N VAL A 96 -8.02 -6.93 -9.52
CA VAL A 96 -6.98 -6.40 -8.62
C VAL A 96 -7.46 -5.17 -7.85
N ALA A 97 -7.46 -5.23 -6.52
CA ALA A 97 -7.64 -4.06 -5.66
C ALA A 97 -6.27 -3.49 -5.27
N ILE A 98 -6.01 -2.23 -5.65
CA ILE A 98 -4.79 -1.53 -5.23
C ILE A 98 -5.16 -0.66 -4.03
N ILE A 99 -4.70 -1.06 -2.85
CA ILE A 99 -5.02 -0.46 -1.56
C ILE A 99 -3.86 0.42 -1.11
N ILE A 100 -4.15 1.71 -0.88
CA ILE A 100 -3.13 2.70 -0.55
C ILE A 100 -3.54 3.45 0.74
N PRO A 101 -2.76 3.35 1.82
CA PRO A 101 -3.03 4.02 3.07
C PRO A 101 -2.57 5.47 2.95
N TYR A 102 -3.38 6.40 3.45
CA TYR A 102 -3.23 7.82 3.09
C TYR A 102 -3.53 8.78 4.25
N ARG A 103 -2.75 9.86 4.32
CA ARG A 103 -3.03 11.08 5.09
C ARG A 103 -2.10 12.18 4.56
N ASP A 104 -2.63 13.35 4.20
CA ASP A 104 -1.86 14.57 3.87
C ASP A 104 -0.75 14.42 2.80
N ARG A 105 -0.97 13.58 1.78
CA ARG A 105 0.00 13.31 0.70
C ARG A 105 -0.50 13.69 -0.70
N GLN A 106 -1.20 14.83 -0.84
CA GLN A 106 -1.91 15.19 -2.08
C GLN A 106 -0.99 15.31 -3.31
N PHE A 107 0.24 15.83 -3.14
CA PHE A 107 1.20 15.91 -4.24
C PHE A 107 1.72 14.54 -4.66
N HIS A 108 2.01 13.64 -3.71
CA HIS A 108 2.35 12.25 -4.00
C HIS A 108 1.21 11.54 -4.73
N LEU A 109 -0.05 11.75 -4.32
CA LEU A 109 -1.22 11.17 -4.99
C LEU A 109 -1.33 11.59 -6.46
N LYS A 110 -1.12 12.88 -6.78
CA LYS A 110 -1.16 13.36 -8.16
C LYS A 110 -0.04 12.76 -9.02
N VAL A 111 1.17 12.66 -8.47
CA VAL A 111 2.32 12.03 -9.15
C VAL A 111 2.07 10.52 -9.32
N PHE A 112 1.54 9.86 -8.29
CA PHE A 112 1.19 8.44 -8.33
C PHE A 112 0.18 8.13 -9.43
N LEU A 113 -0.96 8.85 -9.48
CA LEU A 113 -2.01 8.62 -10.46
C LEU A 113 -1.54 8.85 -11.92
N ASN A 114 -0.73 9.89 -12.19
CA ASN A 114 -0.15 10.17 -13.51
C ASN A 114 0.68 8.98 -14.06
N ASN A 115 1.43 8.32 -13.19
CA ASN A 115 2.29 7.19 -13.57
C ASN A 115 1.53 5.86 -13.56
N ILE A 116 0.81 5.56 -12.48
CA ILE A 116 0.28 4.22 -12.24
C ILE A 116 -0.80 3.83 -13.25
N HIS A 117 -1.78 4.69 -13.54
CA HIS A 117 -2.83 4.36 -14.51
C HIS A 117 -2.23 4.04 -15.89
N SER A 118 -1.22 4.81 -16.31
CA SER A 118 -0.49 4.58 -17.55
C SER A 118 0.13 3.17 -17.59
N ILE A 119 0.67 2.69 -16.47
CA ILE A 119 1.34 1.39 -16.33
C ILE A 119 0.31 0.25 -16.32
N LEU A 120 -0.67 0.30 -15.43
CA LEU A 120 -1.68 -0.75 -15.25
C LEU A 120 -2.51 -0.99 -16.52
N GLN A 121 -2.81 0.09 -17.28
CA GLN A 121 -3.52 -0.04 -18.56
C GLN A 121 -2.69 -0.73 -19.65
N ARG A 122 -1.35 -0.58 -19.65
CA ARG A 122 -0.47 -1.31 -20.60
C ARG A 122 -0.32 -2.78 -20.23
N GLN A 123 -0.41 -3.10 -18.93
CA GLN A 123 -0.41 -4.45 -18.39
C GLN A 123 -1.70 -5.24 -18.70
N LEU A 124 -2.77 -4.58 -19.15
CA LEU A 124 -4.06 -5.21 -19.47
C LEU A 124 -4.64 -6.02 -18.31
N ILE A 125 -4.57 -5.47 -17.09
CA ILE A 125 -5.22 -6.01 -15.89
C ILE A 125 -6.55 -5.28 -15.61
N GLU A 126 -7.47 -5.94 -14.92
CA GLU A 126 -8.69 -5.32 -14.39
C GLU A 126 -8.42 -4.88 -12.96
N TYR A 127 -8.56 -3.59 -12.68
CA TYR A 127 -8.19 -3.03 -11.38
C TYR A 127 -9.12 -1.92 -10.89
N GLY A 128 -9.11 -1.68 -9.58
CA GLY A 128 -9.58 -0.44 -8.95
C GLY A 128 -8.57 0.09 -7.93
N ILE A 129 -8.47 1.41 -7.80
CA ILE A 129 -7.56 2.09 -6.85
C ILE A 129 -8.35 2.63 -5.66
N TYR A 130 -7.91 2.31 -4.44
CA TYR A 130 -8.55 2.72 -3.20
C TYR A 130 -7.59 3.54 -2.34
N ILE A 131 -7.94 4.79 -2.09
CA ILE A 131 -7.21 5.71 -1.20
C ILE A 131 -7.89 5.69 0.17
N ILE A 132 -7.24 5.08 1.15
CA ILE A 132 -7.77 4.88 2.50
C ILE A 132 -7.25 5.98 3.42
N GLU A 133 -8.04 7.05 3.60
CA GLU A 133 -7.64 8.23 4.36
C GLU A 133 -7.90 8.09 5.86
N GLN A 134 -6.85 8.25 6.68
CA GLN A 134 -6.94 8.25 8.14
C GLN A 134 -7.25 9.66 8.67
N SER A 135 -8.48 9.87 9.17
CA SER A 135 -9.02 11.18 9.55
C SER A 135 -8.95 11.54 11.04
N ASP A 136 -8.64 10.57 11.91
CA ASP A 136 -8.37 10.81 13.33
C ASP A 136 -7.04 11.56 13.56
N SER A 137 -6.78 11.95 14.81
CA SER A 137 -5.52 12.59 15.24
C SER A 137 -4.49 11.61 15.81
N LEU A 138 -4.71 10.29 15.71
CA LEU A 138 -3.77 9.28 16.19
C LEU A 138 -2.54 9.24 15.27
N ALA A 139 -1.46 8.61 15.74
CA ALA A 139 -0.32 8.31 14.86
C ALA A 139 -0.79 7.46 13.66
N PHE A 140 -0.14 7.63 12.52
CA PHE A 140 -0.55 6.95 11.29
C PHE A 140 -0.41 5.43 11.43
N ASN A 141 -1.46 4.67 11.13
CA ASN A 141 -1.51 3.22 11.29
C ASN A 141 -1.66 2.53 9.94
N ARG A 142 -0.51 2.36 9.27
CA ARG A 142 -0.41 1.83 7.91
C ARG A 142 -1.09 0.47 7.76
N GLY A 143 -0.80 -0.48 8.66
CA GLY A 143 -1.35 -1.85 8.60
C GLY A 143 -2.88 -1.90 8.76
N MET A 144 -3.43 -1.13 9.70
CA MET A 144 -4.87 -1.07 9.91
C MET A 144 -5.61 -0.47 8.71
N LEU A 145 -5.04 0.54 8.03
CA LEU A 145 -5.62 1.11 6.81
C LEU A 145 -5.58 0.13 5.63
N MET A 146 -4.56 -0.71 5.52
CA MET A 146 -4.54 -1.80 4.53
C MET A 146 -5.67 -2.81 4.78
N ASN A 147 -5.91 -3.17 6.04
CA ASN A 147 -7.03 -4.03 6.44
C ASN A 147 -8.40 -3.39 6.13
N VAL A 148 -8.57 -2.08 6.39
CA VAL A 148 -9.76 -1.31 6.01
C VAL A 148 -9.98 -1.37 4.50
N GLY A 149 -8.96 -1.08 3.69
CA GLY A 149 -9.11 -1.09 2.24
C GLY A 149 -9.41 -2.46 1.65
N PHE A 150 -8.84 -3.53 2.21
CA PHE A 150 -9.25 -4.90 1.89
C PHE A 150 -10.74 -5.14 2.18
N ALA A 151 -11.21 -4.75 3.37
CA ALA A 151 -12.60 -4.96 3.77
C ALA A 151 -13.60 -4.11 2.96
N GLU A 152 -13.30 -2.84 2.68
CA GLU A 152 -14.21 -1.93 1.96
C GLU A 152 -14.25 -2.20 0.46
N SER A 153 -13.10 -2.48 -0.18
CA SER A 153 -13.07 -2.80 -1.62
C SER A 153 -13.86 -4.08 -1.95
N LEU A 154 -13.88 -5.07 -1.05
CA LEU A 154 -14.67 -6.29 -1.19
C LEU A 154 -16.19 -6.10 -1.07
N LYS A 155 -16.67 -5.01 -0.47
CA LYS A 155 -18.12 -4.68 -0.46
C LYS A 155 -18.58 -4.15 -1.83
N LEU A 156 -17.65 -3.64 -2.63
CA LEU A 156 -17.93 -3.02 -3.92
C LEU A 156 -17.72 -4.00 -5.09
N TYR A 157 -16.65 -4.79 -5.05
CA TYR A 157 -16.31 -5.75 -6.12
C TYR A 157 -15.67 -7.02 -5.56
N ASN A 158 -15.93 -8.16 -6.17
CA ASN A 158 -15.28 -9.42 -5.80
C ASN A 158 -13.85 -9.49 -6.39
N TYR A 159 -12.91 -8.87 -5.68
CA TYR A 159 -11.49 -8.93 -5.98
C TYR A 159 -10.87 -10.27 -5.56
N SER A 160 -10.01 -10.83 -6.41
CA SER A 160 -9.21 -12.02 -6.12
C SER A 160 -7.77 -11.69 -5.72
N CYS A 161 -7.24 -10.56 -6.15
CA CYS A 161 -5.88 -10.10 -5.86
C CYS A 161 -5.87 -8.73 -5.18
N PHE A 162 -4.99 -8.55 -4.20
CA PHE A 162 -4.80 -7.32 -3.44
C PHE A 162 -3.36 -6.87 -3.49
N ILE A 163 -3.14 -5.60 -3.84
CA ILE A 163 -1.83 -4.97 -3.85
C ILE A 163 -1.84 -3.87 -2.79
N PHE A 164 -1.09 -4.09 -1.73
CA PHE A 164 -0.92 -3.15 -0.62
C PHE A 164 0.28 -2.26 -0.93
N HIS A 165 0.04 -0.97 -1.12
CA HIS A 165 0.93 -0.08 -1.87
C HIS A 165 1.19 1.25 -1.17
N ASP A 166 2.46 1.63 -1.02
CA ASP A 166 2.85 2.94 -0.47
C ASP A 166 2.78 4.05 -1.53
N ILE A 167 2.01 5.11 -1.23
CA ILE A 167 1.73 6.25 -2.13
C ILE A 167 2.98 6.94 -2.71
N ASP A 168 4.15 6.76 -2.11
CA ASP A 168 5.42 7.33 -2.57
C ASP A 168 6.33 6.37 -3.35
N LEU A 169 5.94 5.11 -3.60
CA LEU A 169 6.71 4.14 -4.39
C LEU A 169 6.18 3.99 -5.82
N ILE A 170 6.82 4.61 -6.80
CA ILE A 170 6.40 4.50 -8.21
C ILE A 170 7.21 3.41 -8.93
N PRO A 171 6.58 2.40 -9.56
CA PRO A 171 7.29 1.36 -10.31
C PRO A 171 7.96 1.94 -11.56
N GLU A 172 9.24 1.62 -11.76
CA GLU A 172 10.03 2.10 -12.90
C GLU A 172 9.88 1.22 -14.14
N ASN A 173 9.43 -0.03 -14.01
CA ASN A 173 9.40 -1.01 -15.10
C ASN A 173 8.01 -1.63 -15.20
N ASP A 174 7.31 -1.42 -16.31
CA ASP A 174 5.94 -1.91 -16.48
C ASP A 174 5.83 -3.43 -16.70
N LYS A 175 6.97 -4.12 -16.87
CA LYS A 175 7.04 -5.59 -16.83
C LYS A 175 6.92 -6.15 -15.40
N ASN A 176 6.97 -5.32 -14.37
CA ASN A 176 6.57 -5.70 -13.01
C ASN A 176 5.04 -5.67 -12.95
N ILE A 177 4.39 -6.72 -13.47
CA ILE A 177 2.93 -6.81 -13.61
C ILE A 177 2.26 -6.65 -12.25
N TYR A 178 1.18 -5.87 -12.16
CA TYR A 178 0.41 -5.67 -10.93
C TYR A 178 -0.66 -6.77 -10.80
N ASP A 179 -0.20 -8.00 -10.55
CA ASP A 179 -0.99 -9.21 -10.37
C ASP A 179 -0.48 -10.06 -9.19
N CYS A 180 -1.26 -11.07 -8.80
CA CYS A 180 -0.89 -12.01 -7.76
C CYS A 180 -0.29 -13.30 -8.35
N GLU A 181 0.80 -13.74 -7.74
CA GLU A 181 1.55 -14.94 -8.13
C GLU A 181 1.04 -16.16 -7.35
N GLU A 182 1.71 -17.30 -7.42
CA GLU A 182 1.28 -18.50 -6.69
C GLU A 182 1.42 -18.38 -5.17
N THR A 183 2.30 -17.50 -4.69
CA THR A 183 2.51 -17.18 -3.28
C THR A 183 2.61 -15.65 -3.04
N PRO A 184 2.52 -15.17 -1.78
CA PRO A 184 2.67 -13.76 -1.44
C PRO A 184 3.94 -13.13 -2.03
N ARG A 185 3.78 -11.99 -2.71
CA ARG A 185 4.83 -11.36 -3.53
C ARG A 185 5.30 -10.05 -2.94
N HIS A 186 6.61 -9.89 -2.76
CA HIS A 186 7.22 -8.57 -2.51
C HIS A 186 7.56 -7.93 -3.86
N MET A 187 6.89 -6.82 -4.19
CA MET A 187 7.02 -6.15 -5.49
C MET A 187 8.13 -5.09 -5.49
N SER A 188 8.32 -4.35 -4.39
CA SER A 188 9.29 -3.26 -4.26
C SER A 188 10.69 -3.71 -3.81
N VAL A 189 11.24 -4.72 -4.48
CA VAL A 189 12.52 -5.36 -4.09
C VAL A 189 13.73 -4.43 -4.27
N ALA A 190 13.69 -3.54 -5.27
CA ALA A 190 14.79 -2.64 -5.63
C ALA A 190 14.35 -1.16 -5.62
N VAL A 191 14.44 -0.49 -4.47
CA VAL A 191 14.08 0.94 -4.32
C VAL A 191 15.30 1.84 -4.50
N ASP A 192 15.17 2.94 -5.24
CA ASP A 192 16.23 3.90 -5.54
C ASP A 192 16.94 4.47 -4.29
N LYS A 193 16.17 4.83 -3.26
CA LYS A 193 16.64 5.28 -1.94
C LYS A 193 17.55 4.25 -1.24
N MET A 194 17.34 2.96 -1.51
CA MET A 194 18.15 1.85 -1.03
C MET A 194 19.23 1.43 -2.07
N LYS A 195 19.52 2.29 -3.05
CA LYS A 195 20.46 2.04 -4.15
C LYS A 195 20.11 0.77 -4.95
N TYR A 196 18.82 0.49 -5.12
CA TYR A 196 18.28 -0.70 -5.79
C TYR A 196 18.69 -2.04 -5.15
N LYS A 197 19.03 -2.04 -3.86
CA LYS A 197 19.32 -3.25 -3.07
C LYS A 197 18.20 -3.54 -2.08
N LEU A 198 17.90 -4.82 -1.88
CA LEU A 198 17.03 -5.28 -0.81
C LEU A 198 17.76 -5.10 0.54
N PRO A 199 17.23 -4.35 1.51
CA PRO A 199 17.93 -4.09 2.77
C PRO A 199 18.18 -5.34 3.63
N TYR A 200 17.23 -6.28 3.65
CA TYR A 200 17.33 -7.55 4.37
C TYR A 200 16.31 -8.56 3.83
N ASN A 201 16.61 -9.87 3.95
CA ASN A 201 15.86 -10.94 3.27
C ASN A 201 14.40 -11.08 3.73
N THR A 202 14.08 -10.66 4.95
CA THR A 202 12.72 -10.74 5.52
C THR A 202 11.85 -9.51 5.21
N LEU A 203 12.35 -8.50 4.49
CA LEU A 203 11.56 -7.31 4.17
C LEU A 203 10.34 -7.67 3.32
N PHE A 204 9.15 -7.29 3.81
CA PHE A 204 7.85 -7.43 3.15
C PHE A 204 7.03 -6.13 3.27
N GLY A 205 7.71 -4.99 3.14
CA GLY A 205 7.13 -3.64 3.19
C GLY A 205 7.06 -2.99 1.80
N GLY A 206 6.70 -1.70 1.76
CA GLY A 206 6.61 -0.94 0.51
C GLY A 206 5.39 -1.32 -0.32
N VAL A 207 5.60 -2.17 -1.33
CA VAL A 207 4.57 -2.70 -2.22
C VAL A 207 4.60 -4.23 -2.19
N VAL A 208 3.47 -4.83 -1.81
CA VAL A 208 3.30 -6.30 -1.75
C VAL A 208 1.97 -6.71 -2.38
N ALA A 209 1.92 -7.89 -2.99
CA ALA A 209 0.71 -8.48 -3.56
C ALA A 209 0.37 -9.80 -2.86
N MET A 210 -0.90 -10.01 -2.54
CA MET A 210 -1.43 -11.23 -1.91
C MET A 210 -2.81 -11.56 -2.48
N LYS A 211 -3.10 -12.84 -2.66
CA LYS A 211 -4.46 -13.29 -2.98
C LYS A 211 -5.40 -13.03 -1.80
N LYS A 212 -6.70 -12.95 -2.09
CA LYS A 212 -7.78 -12.84 -1.09
C LYS A 212 -7.63 -13.88 0.02
N GLU A 213 -7.43 -15.13 -0.36
CA GLU A 213 -7.38 -16.29 0.54
C GLU A 213 -6.10 -16.27 1.39
N GLU A 214 -4.96 -15.88 0.81
CA GLU A 214 -3.69 -15.73 1.52
C GLU A 214 -3.79 -14.65 2.61
N PHE A 215 -4.36 -13.49 2.25
CA PHE A 215 -4.51 -12.37 3.18
C PHE A 215 -5.50 -12.68 4.31
N GLN A 216 -6.60 -13.38 4.01
CA GLN A 216 -7.53 -13.89 5.02
C GLN A 216 -6.87 -14.92 5.93
N LYS A 217 -6.09 -15.87 5.39
CA LYS A 217 -5.42 -16.93 6.14
C LYS A 217 -4.37 -16.40 7.14
N VAL A 218 -3.69 -15.30 6.83
CA VAL A 218 -2.77 -14.62 7.77
C VAL A 218 -3.46 -13.65 8.73
N ASN A 219 -4.80 -13.53 8.67
CA ASN A 219 -5.61 -12.55 9.38
C ASN A 219 -5.22 -11.08 9.06
N GLY A 220 -4.74 -10.80 7.85
CA GLY A 220 -4.25 -9.48 7.43
C GLY A 220 -3.06 -8.93 8.23
N PHE A 221 -2.89 -7.61 8.20
CA PHE A 221 -1.87 -6.89 9.00
C PHE A 221 -2.28 -6.80 10.48
N SER A 222 -1.34 -6.55 11.39
CA SER A 222 -1.68 -6.11 12.76
C SER A 222 -2.34 -4.73 12.77
N ASN A 223 -3.34 -4.54 13.63
CA ASN A 223 -3.98 -3.25 13.86
C ASN A 223 -3.26 -2.40 14.93
N ARG A 224 -2.16 -2.88 15.52
CA ARG A 224 -1.53 -2.28 16.73
C ARG A 224 -0.38 -1.31 16.43
N TYR A 225 0.02 -1.16 15.16
CA TYR A 225 1.20 -0.40 14.77
C TYR A 225 0.86 1.06 14.46
N PHE A 226 0.59 1.82 15.52
CA PHE A 226 0.46 3.28 15.46
C PHE A 226 1.85 3.94 15.41
N GLY A 227 2.18 4.60 14.29
CA GLY A 227 3.51 5.16 14.01
C GLY A 227 4.39 4.23 13.18
N TRP A 228 5.55 4.73 12.73
CA TRP A 228 6.34 4.08 11.68
C TRP A 228 7.13 2.82 12.12
N GLY A 229 6.89 1.73 11.39
CA GLY A 229 7.79 0.58 11.21
C GLY A 229 7.46 -0.64 12.06
N GLY A 230 7.66 -1.82 11.47
CA GLY A 230 7.53 -3.14 12.10
C GLY A 230 6.19 -3.82 11.83
N GLU A 231 5.24 -3.17 11.14
CA GLU A 231 3.98 -3.79 10.71
C GLU A 231 4.16 -4.68 9.47
N ASP A 232 5.16 -4.35 8.65
CA ASP A 232 5.65 -5.14 7.52
C ASP A 232 6.44 -6.37 7.97
N ASP A 233 7.32 -6.20 8.97
CA ASP A 233 7.96 -7.32 9.67
C ASP A 233 6.91 -8.24 10.36
N ASP A 234 5.84 -7.69 10.93
CA ASP A 234 4.74 -8.48 11.52
C ASP A 234 4.03 -9.32 10.44
N LEU A 235 3.69 -8.71 9.30
CA LEU A 235 3.10 -9.43 8.18
C LEU A 235 4.03 -10.53 7.62
N TYR A 236 5.33 -10.25 7.47
CA TYR A 236 6.32 -11.28 7.11
C TYR A 236 6.25 -12.48 8.05
N ASN A 237 6.20 -12.24 9.36
CA ASN A 237 6.14 -13.31 10.36
C ASN A 237 4.83 -14.12 10.27
N ARG A 238 3.69 -13.49 9.95
CA ARG A 238 2.43 -14.20 9.73
C ARG A 238 2.46 -15.09 8.51
N ILE A 239 3.02 -14.59 7.40
CA ILE A 239 3.20 -15.32 6.14
C ILE A 239 4.12 -16.53 6.34
N ALA A 240 5.24 -16.34 7.04
CA ALA A 240 6.19 -17.40 7.35
C ALA A 240 5.57 -18.52 8.22
N LEU A 241 4.72 -18.19 9.20
CA LEU A 241 3.99 -19.20 9.99
C LEU A 241 2.97 -20.01 9.20
N GLN A 242 2.52 -19.51 8.04
CA GLN A 242 1.65 -20.26 7.11
C GLN A 242 2.45 -21.05 6.06
N SER A 243 3.78 -21.17 6.24
CA SER A 243 4.73 -21.86 5.35
C SER A 243 4.77 -21.32 3.92
N TYR A 244 4.40 -20.06 3.71
CA TYR A 244 4.50 -19.41 2.41
C TYR A 244 5.92 -18.91 2.13
N ASN A 245 6.46 -19.28 0.97
CA ASN A 245 7.65 -18.65 0.40
C ASN A 245 7.29 -17.33 -0.26
N ILE A 246 8.11 -16.29 -0.07
CA ILE A 246 7.86 -14.97 -0.66
C ILE A 246 8.40 -14.91 -2.09
N HIS A 247 7.52 -14.63 -3.04
CA HIS A 247 7.90 -14.43 -4.44
C HIS A 247 8.52 -13.05 -4.66
N ARG A 248 9.59 -12.99 -5.45
CA ARG A 248 10.31 -11.76 -5.82
C ARG A 248 10.78 -11.84 -7.26
N HIS A 249 10.41 -10.85 -8.07
CA HIS A 249 10.98 -10.69 -9.41
C HIS A 249 12.43 -10.18 -9.33
N SER A 250 13.16 -10.30 -10.44
CA SER A 250 14.55 -9.84 -10.52
C SER A 250 14.68 -8.33 -10.23
N LEU A 251 15.82 -7.91 -9.70
CA LEU A 251 16.09 -6.50 -9.35
C LEU A 251 16.08 -5.55 -10.55
N LEU A 252 16.08 -6.07 -11.79
CA LEU A 252 15.92 -5.29 -13.03
C LEU A 252 14.46 -4.96 -13.35
N VAL A 253 13.53 -5.81 -12.90
CA VAL A 253 12.08 -5.66 -13.09
C VAL A 253 11.45 -5.01 -11.85
N ALA A 254 11.82 -5.44 -10.65
CA ALA A 254 11.26 -5.00 -9.37
C ALA A 254 11.75 -3.60 -8.90
N ARG A 255 11.99 -2.66 -9.84
CA ARG A 255 12.55 -1.33 -9.58
C ARG A 255 11.49 -0.30 -9.23
N TYR A 256 11.77 0.53 -8.23
CA TYR A 256 10.90 1.61 -7.75
C TYR A 256 11.68 2.88 -7.42
N THR A 257 11.12 4.02 -7.80
CA THR A 257 11.54 5.34 -7.30
C THR A 257 10.71 5.70 -6.08
N MET A 258 11.36 6.05 -4.96
CA MET A 258 10.70 6.65 -3.80
C MET A 258 10.62 8.17 -3.96
N LEU A 259 9.41 8.71 -3.98
CA LEU A 259 9.16 10.15 -3.93
C LEU A 259 9.59 10.71 -2.57
N LYS A 260 10.32 11.83 -2.60
CA LYS A 260 10.89 12.46 -1.40
C LYS A 260 9.78 12.83 -0.40
N HIS A 261 10.06 12.61 0.88
CA HIS A 261 9.17 12.93 1.99
C HIS A 261 9.96 13.07 3.31
N ILE A 262 9.35 13.70 4.31
CA ILE A 262 9.84 13.68 5.69
C ILE A 262 9.48 12.32 6.31
N PRO A 263 10.42 11.59 6.94
CA PRO A 263 10.13 10.32 7.61
C PRO A 263 9.05 10.46 8.69
N GLY A 264 8.19 9.44 8.82
CA GLY A 264 7.18 9.39 9.89
C GLY A 264 7.81 9.18 11.27
N VAL A 265 7.08 9.60 12.32
CA VAL A 265 7.49 9.37 13.72
C VAL A 265 7.56 7.86 14.00
N PRO A 266 8.70 7.30 14.44
CA PRO A 266 8.83 5.87 14.71
C PRO A 266 7.91 5.39 15.83
N ASN A 267 7.31 4.21 15.65
CA ASN A 267 6.59 3.54 16.73
C ASN A 267 7.59 3.02 17.79
N LYS A 268 7.66 3.71 18.94
CA LYS A 268 8.54 3.36 20.07
C LYS A 268 8.35 1.93 20.59
N ASN A 269 7.15 1.36 20.41
CA ASN A 269 6.78 0.04 20.88
C ASN A 269 6.97 -1.08 19.84
N ARG A 270 7.37 -0.79 18.60
CA ARG A 270 7.41 -1.77 17.49
C ARG A 270 8.12 -3.09 17.82
N TYR A 271 9.27 -3.03 18.50
CA TYR A 271 10.01 -4.24 18.89
C TYR A 271 9.32 -5.04 20.02
N LYS A 272 8.52 -4.38 20.86
CA LYS A 272 7.68 -5.04 21.87
C LYS A 272 6.46 -5.70 21.21
N LEU A 273 5.89 -5.06 20.19
CA LEU A 273 4.81 -5.63 19.38
C LEU A 273 5.29 -6.87 18.59
N LEU A 274 6.41 -6.79 17.88
CA LEU A 274 7.01 -7.90 17.11
C LEU A 274 7.34 -9.14 17.95
N ARG A 275 7.66 -8.96 19.24
CA ARG A 275 7.84 -10.06 20.20
C ARG A 275 6.51 -10.60 20.72
N ASN A 276 5.49 -9.75 20.89
CA ASN A 276 4.17 -10.12 21.41
C ASN A 276 3.18 -10.43 20.27
N ARG A 277 3.46 -11.56 19.60
CA ARG A 277 2.71 -12.10 18.46
C ARG A 277 1.35 -12.63 18.92
N ASN A 278 0.26 -12.05 18.42
CA ASN A 278 -1.11 -12.47 18.74
C ASN A 278 -1.97 -12.52 17.47
N PHE A 279 -1.43 -13.12 16.42
CA PHE A 279 -1.93 -13.00 15.04
C PHE A 279 -3.39 -13.42 14.87
N ASN A 280 -3.86 -14.41 15.64
CA ASN A 280 -5.24 -14.91 15.55
C ASN A 280 -6.27 -13.92 16.12
N LYS A 281 -5.87 -13.03 17.04
CA LYS A 281 -6.76 -12.06 17.72
C LYS A 281 -6.52 -10.61 17.30
N ASP A 282 -5.55 -10.35 16.42
CA ASP A 282 -5.14 -9.02 15.99
C ASP A 282 -4.95 -8.98 14.47
N GLY A 283 -5.88 -8.32 13.77
CA GLY A 283 -5.89 -8.13 12.33
C GLY A 283 -7.32 -8.02 11.79
N LEU A 284 -7.66 -8.72 10.71
CA LEU A 284 -9.01 -8.68 10.14
C LEU A 284 -10.09 -9.09 11.17
N SER A 285 -9.81 -10.08 12.01
CA SER A 285 -10.73 -10.62 13.02
C SER A 285 -11.14 -9.65 14.13
N ASN A 286 -10.39 -8.55 14.34
CA ASN A 286 -10.71 -7.53 15.34
C ASN A 286 -10.73 -6.09 14.78
N LEU A 287 -10.80 -5.94 13.45
CA LEU A 287 -10.78 -4.65 12.76
C LEU A 287 -12.00 -3.79 13.15
N LYS A 288 -11.78 -2.61 13.73
CA LYS A 288 -12.83 -1.64 14.11
C LYS A 288 -12.46 -0.21 13.70
N TYR A 289 -13.35 0.46 13.00
CA TYR A 289 -13.20 1.83 12.50
C TYR A 289 -14.57 2.41 12.18
N ASP A 290 -14.68 3.74 12.15
CA ASP A 290 -15.86 4.40 11.60
C ASP A 290 -15.60 4.81 10.16
N LEU A 291 -16.47 4.39 9.22
CA LEU A 291 -16.47 4.92 7.87
C LEU A 291 -17.09 6.34 7.90
N ARG A 292 -16.32 7.34 7.46
CA ARG A 292 -16.71 8.76 7.47
C ARG A 292 -17.11 9.27 6.09
N GLU A 293 -16.45 8.79 5.04
CA GLU A 293 -16.81 9.06 3.65
C GLU A 293 -16.45 7.86 2.77
N LEU A 294 -17.33 7.51 1.83
CA LEU A 294 -17.02 6.64 0.70
C LEU A 294 -17.42 7.39 -0.58
N LYS A 295 -16.44 7.74 -1.41
CA LYS A 295 -16.66 8.60 -2.58
C LYS A 295 -15.90 8.09 -3.80
N SER A 296 -16.62 7.80 -4.88
CA SER A 296 -16.03 7.40 -6.16
C SER A 296 -15.57 8.65 -6.94
N GLU A 297 -14.27 8.96 -6.87
CA GLU A 297 -13.65 9.98 -7.72
C GLU A 297 -13.36 9.41 -9.12
N LYS A 298 -13.04 10.25 -10.11
CA LYS A 298 -12.76 9.77 -11.48
C LYS A 298 -11.60 8.77 -11.57
N LEU A 299 -10.59 8.90 -10.70
CA LEU A 299 -9.32 8.16 -10.79
C LEU A 299 -9.04 7.23 -9.60
N PHE A 300 -9.86 7.27 -8.56
CA PHE A 300 -9.76 6.40 -7.39
C PHE A 300 -11.08 6.38 -6.62
N THR A 301 -11.25 5.41 -5.72
CA THR A 301 -12.28 5.45 -4.69
C THR A 301 -11.66 5.98 -3.41
N HIS A 302 -12.21 7.06 -2.88
CA HIS A 302 -11.82 7.65 -1.60
C HIS A 302 -12.58 6.96 -0.47
N VAL A 303 -11.86 6.46 0.53
CA VAL A 303 -12.41 5.79 1.71
C VAL A 303 -11.85 6.50 2.94
N LYS A 304 -12.60 7.46 3.49
CA LYS A 304 -12.17 8.23 4.66
C LYS A 304 -12.67 7.54 5.92
N VAL A 305 -11.76 7.18 6.82
CA VAL A 305 -12.08 6.46 8.06
C VAL A 305 -11.55 7.19 9.29
N HIS A 306 -12.22 6.97 10.43
CA HIS A 306 -11.74 7.34 11.75
C HIS A 306 -11.34 6.05 12.47
N LEU A 307 -10.06 5.89 12.80
CA LEU A 307 -9.60 4.72 13.54
C LEU A 307 -9.86 4.93 15.02
N VAL A 308 -10.51 3.96 15.64
CA VAL A 308 -10.61 3.89 17.10
C VAL A 308 -9.39 3.15 17.59
N GLU A 309 -8.54 3.81 18.39
CA GLU A 309 -7.47 3.08 19.07
C GLU A 309 -8.13 2.03 19.98
N LEU A 310 -7.88 0.75 19.67
CA LEU A 310 -8.19 -0.34 20.59
C LEU A 310 -7.28 -0.19 21.80
N HIS A 311 -7.71 0.67 22.74
CA HIS A 311 -7.26 0.64 24.11
C HIS A 311 -7.56 -0.78 24.62
N VAL A 312 -6.56 -1.65 24.51
CA VAL A 312 -6.45 -2.86 25.34
C VAL A 312 -6.77 -2.39 26.74
N GLU A 313 -7.82 -2.99 27.33
CA GLU A 313 -8.44 -2.54 28.56
C GLU A 313 -7.39 -2.01 29.51
N ALA A 314 -7.52 -0.74 29.90
CA ALA A 314 -6.61 -0.11 30.83
C ALA A 314 -6.69 -0.89 32.15
N THR A 315 -5.79 -1.86 32.31
CA THR A 315 -5.59 -2.61 33.54
C THR A 315 -5.40 -1.56 34.61
N LYS A 316 -6.28 -1.60 35.62
CA LYS A 316 -6.48 -0.57 36.65
C LYS A 316 -5.16 -0.15 37.32
N TYR A 317 -4.42 0.74 36.68
CA TYR A 317 -3.28 1.40 37.28
C TYR A 317 -3.74 2.79 37.70
N LYS A 318 -4.07 2.89 38.99
CA LYS A 318 -4.44 4.15 39.64
C LYS A 318 -3.26 5.12 39.51
N SER A 319 -3.26 6.01 38.52
CA SER A 319 -2.49 7.24 38.63
C SER A 319 -3.24 8.16 39.61
N THR A 320 -2.63 8.37 40.77
CA THR A 320 -3.17 9.23 41.82
C THR A 320 -3.39 10.64 41.31
N LYS A 321 -4.65 11.07 41.36
CA LYS A 321 -5.11 12.43 41.09
C LYS A 321 -4.62 13.37 42.21
N SER A 322 -3.48 14.04 42.03
CA SER A 322 -3.04 15.13 42.91
C SER A 322 -2.26 16.20 42.14
N TYR A 323 -2.60 17.46 42.47
CA TYR A 323 -2.03 18.74 42.01
C TYR A 323 -2.66 19.43 40.79
N VAL A 324 -3.90 19.88 40.99
CA VAL A 324 -4.30 21.25 40.65
C VAL A 324 -4.62 21.98 41.96
N THR A 325 -4.34 23.29 42.00
CA THR A 325 -4.56 24.27 43.08
C THR A 325 -3.33 24.62 43.91
N LEU A 326 -2.60 25.64 43.46
CA LEU A 326 -1.99 26.68 44.30
C LEU A 326 -1.62 27.89 43.42
N MET A 327 -2.67 28.63 43.01
CA MET A 327 -2.56 29.97 42.42
C MET A 327 -3.51 30.91 43.16
N SER A 328 -3.11 31.34 44.35
CA SER A 328 -3.62 32.56 44.97
C SER A 328 -2.68 33.05 46.08
N ASN A 329 -2.42 34.36 46.08
CA ASN A 329 -1.94 35.18 47.19
C ASN A 329 -0.55 34.89 47.80
N LYS A 330 0.46 35.64 47.33
CA LYS A 330 1.05 36.68 48.19
C LYS A 330 1.73 37.80 47.41
N THR A 331 1.32 39.02 47.72
CA THR A 331 1.92 40.27 47.22
C THR A 331 2.98 40.78 48.21
N GLU A 332 3.85 41.67 47.70
CA GLU A 332 4.72 42.61 48.43
C GLU A 332 6.14 42.21 48.93
N ARG A 333 7.08 43.01 48.41
CA ARG A 333 8.18 43.72 49.11
C ARG A 333 9.59 43.10 49.25
N SER A 334 10.32 43.25 48.13
CA SER A 334 11.39 44.28 47.97
C SER A 334 12.83 44.04 48.45
N LYS A 335 13.74 44.69 47.71
CA LYS A 335 15.18 44.95 47.92
C LYS A 335 16.11 43.76 47.66
N MET A 336 17.30 43.88 47.06
CA MET A 336 18.01 44.87 46.23
C MET A 336 19.49 44.50 46.39
N MET A 337 20.16 44.04 45.35
CA MET A 337 21.62 44.23 45.17
C MET A 337 21.98 44.13 43.69
N VAL A 338 23.04 44.84 43.30
CA VAL A 338 23.27 45.32 41.92
C VAL A 338 24.78 45.36 41.63
N ARG A 339 25.13 45.16 40.34
CA ARG A 339 26.43 45.41 39.64
C ARG A 339 27.56 44.35 39.79
N PRO A 340 28.56 44.33 38.86
CA PRO A 340 28.62 44.98 37.52
C PRO A 340 29.06 44.10 36.33
N ASN A 341 28.80 44.63 35.13
CA ASN A 341 29.22 44.19 33.78
C ASN A 341 30.70 43.78 33.59
N LYS A 342 30.94 42.96 32.55
CA LYS A 342 31.98 43.23 31.53
C LYS A 342 31.53 42.84 30.10
N THR A 343 31.76 43.74 29.15
CA THR A 343 31.66 43.58 27.67
C THR A 343 32.87 42.77 27.13
N LYS A 344 32.94 42.20 25.91
CA LYS A 344 32.64 42.73 24.54
C LYS A 344 32.68 41.58 23.47
N ARG A 345 32.24 41.89 22.23
CA ARG A 345 32.13 41.09 20.95
C ARG A 345 33.49 40.72 20.28
N PRO A 346 33.57 40.09 19.06
CA PRO A 346 32.85 38.95 18.42
C PRO A 346 33.78 37.98 17.60
N ASN A 347 33.17 37.17 16.70
CA ASN A 347 33.71 36.40 15.54
C ASN A 347 34.22 34.95 15.76
N GLY A 348 33.84 34.07 14.82
CA GLY A 348 34.23 32.65 14.76
C GLY A 348 33.28 31.82 13.90
N THR A 349 33.49 31.78 12.59
CA THR A 349 32.80 30.86 11.65
C THR A 349 33.46 29.49 11.67
N GLU A 350 32.70 28.39 11.82
CA GLU A 350 33.16 27.07 11.37
C GLU A 350 32.01 26.09 11.04
N ARG A 351 32.38 24.98 10.38
CA ARG A 351 31.50 24.06 9.62
C ARG A 351 30.83 22.95 10.46
N PRO A 352 29.80 22.26 9.93
CA PRO A 352 29.07 21.23 10.67
C PRO A 352 29.78 19.85 10.67
N ASN A 353 29.97 19.30 11.87
CA ASN A 353 30.09 17.86 12.13
C ASN A 353 28.74 17.36 12.70
N GLY A 354 28.31 16.11 12.51
CA GLY A 354 28.90 15.03 11.72
C GLY A 354 27.90 13.86 11.59
N THR A 355 28.05 13.04 10.56
CA THR A 355 27.22 11.83 10.36
C THR A 355 27.74 10.67 11.21
N GLU A 356 26.93 10.15 12.13
CA GLU A 356 27.23 8.91 12.84
C GLU A 356 27.06 7.68 11.93
N ARG A 357 28.08 6.81 11.91
CA ARG A 357 27.98 5.44 11.39
C ARG A 357 27.63 4.50 12.54
N PRO A 358 26.79 3.47 12.35
CA PRO A 358 26.65 2.41 13.32
C PRO A 358 27.88 1.48 13.27
N ASN A 359 28.63 1.41 14.38
CA ASN A 359 29.59 0.34 14.65
C ASN A 359 28.92 -0.71 15.54
N GLY A 360 29.20 -2.00 15.30
CA GLY A 360 28.57 -3.10 16.03
C GLY A 360 28.84 -4.49 15.46
N THR A 361 30.08 -4.76 15.04
CA THR A 361 30.52 -6.13 14.71
C THR A 361 31.05 -6.83 15.95
N GLU A 362 30.30 -7.79 16.49
CA GLU A 362 30.85 -8.79 17.39
C GLU A 362 31.52 -9.92 16.60
N ARG A 363 32.56 -10.53 17.20
CA ARG A 363 33.46 -11.50 16.59
C ARG A 363 33.67 -12.65 17.58
N PRO A 364 33.33 -13.90 17.23
CA PRO A 364 33.77 -15.07 17.99
C PRO A 364 35.23 -15.40 17.65
N ASN A 365 36.00 -15.86 18.65
CA ASN A 365 37.35 -16.36 18.46
C ASN A 365 37.37 -17.82 17.97
N LYS A 366 38.52 -18.24 17.40
CA LYS A 366 38.92 -19.63 17.13
C LYS A 366 39.05 -20.41 18.48
N THR A 367 39.07 -21.74 18.55
CA THR A 367 39.79 -22.75 17.73
C THR A 367 39.04 -24.10 17.82
N GLU A 368 39.14 -25.03 16.88
CA GLU A 368 40.21 -26.06 16.79
C GLU A 368 40.43 -26.62 15.36
N ILE A 369 41.37 -27.56 15.24
CA ILE A 369 42.09 -27.97 14.01
C ILE A 369 41.78 -29.42 13.63
N SER A 370 41.65 -29.74 12.32
CA SER A 370 42.38 -30.87 11.69
C SER A 370 42.13 -31.07 10.19
N ASN A 371 43.23 -31.34 9.46
CA ASN A 371 43.40 -32.05 8.17
C ASN A 371 42.79 -31.41 6.88
N GLN A 372 43.60 -30.89 5.95
CA GLN A 372 44.42 -31.59 4.93
C GLN A 372 43.55 -32.49 4.02
N THR A 373 43.37 -32.21 2.72
CA THR A 373 44.42 -32.20 1.67
C THR A 373 44.08 -31.33 0.44
N GLU A 374 45.10 -30.68 -0.15
CA GLU A 374 45.12 -30.25 -1.57
C GLU A 374 45.58 -31.44 -2.44
N SER A 375 45.29 -31.54 -3.75
CA SER A 375 46.13 -31.00 -4.85
C SER A 375 45.55 -31.53 -6.17
N SER A 376 45.02 -30.68 -7.07
CA SER A 376 45.69 -30.04 -8.24
C SER A 376 45.85 -30.92 -9.49
N THR A 377 45.67 -30.34 -10.69
CA THR A 377 46.39 -30.73 -11.93
C THR A 377 46.21 -29.72 -13.08
N LYS A 378 47.16 -29.76 -14.03
CA LYS A 378 47.24 -28.99 -15.30
C LYS A 378 47.17 -30.00 -16.50
N THR A 379 47.16 -29.66 -17.79
CA THR A 379 47.48 -28.40 -18.50
C THR A 379 46.74 -28.33 -19.87
N GLU A 380 46.80 -27.17 -20.51
CA GLU A 380 46.82 -26.86 -21.97
C GLU A 380 46.64 -27.94 -23.07
N SER A 381 45.87 -27.56 -24.11
CA SER A 381 46.03 -27.72 -25.60
C SER A 381 46.63 -29.01 -26.22
N SER A 382 46.23 -29.49 -27.41
CA SER A 382 45.94 -28.78 -28.68
C SER A 382 45.40 -29.73 -29.79
N ASN A 383 45.15 -29.18 -30.99
CA ASN A 383 45.10 -29.78 -32.35
C ASN A 383 43.77 -30.16 -33.05
N MET A 384 43.77 -29.83 -34.36
CA MET A 384 42.81 -30.13 -35.44
C MET A 384 43.05 -31.57 -36.00
N THR A 385 42.33 -32.18 -36.98
CA THR A 385 41.41 -31.74 -38.05
C THR A 385 40.66 -32.94 -38.67
N HIS A 386 39.57 -32.70 -39.45
CA HIS A 386 39.02 -33.59 -40.52
C HIS A 386 38.38 -34.96 -40.07
N ILE A 387 37.43 -35.62 -40.76
CA ILE A 387 36.83 -35.55 -42.13
C ILE A 387 35.27 -35.63 -42.09
N THR A 388 34.66 -34.99 -43.09
CA THR A 388 33.28 -35.07 -43.66
C THR A 388 32.55 -36.43 -43.67
N LEU A 389 31.22 -36.42 -43.51
CA LEU A 389 30.27 -37.20 -44.34
C LEU A 389 28.93 -36.45 -44.49
N LYS A 390 28.24 -36.64 -45.64
CA LYS A 390 26.99 -35.95 -46.03
C LYS A 390 25.84 -36.98 -46.26
N PRO A 391 24.58 -36.57 -46.55
CA PRO A 391 23.38 -37.27 -46.04
C PRO A 391 22.79 -38.32 -47.00
N LYS A 392 21.76 -39.04 -46.51
CA LYS A 392 20.76 -39.71 -47.35
C LYS A 392 19.36 -39.61 -46.75
N PHE A 393 18.43 -39.14 -47.60
CA PHE A 393 16.96 -39.23 -47.59
C PHE A 393 16.19 -38.85 -46.32
#